data_AF-L8N6P4-F1
#
_entry.id   AF-L8N6P4-F1
#
_cell.length_a   1.000
_cell.length_b   1.000
_cell.length_c   1.000
_cell.angle_alpha   90.00
_cell.angle_beta   90.00
_cell.angle_gamma   90.00
#
_symmetry.space_group_name_H-M   'P 1'
#
loop_
_entity.id
_entity.type
_entity.pdbx_description
1 polymer ?
#
loop_
_entity_poly.entity_id
_entity_poly.type
_entity_poly.pdbx_seq_one_letter_code
_entity_poly.pdbx_strand_id
1 'polypeptide(L)'
;MKQVEIWRSQAAATLAFLVPKIVGNAPTDRDGLVDDLVRALNNLPARPDGRQPYAGIFPAADLQTWRNRAATTLQALVPKIQNVEGSVYDGAIDDLIRFIRKLPARPTGRSPYSGLFPPADLATWRQQASQALVAAIATITDPKYNDIDGRIDDLIRVMSRLPLRPILRKPYEGLYQAPNLVQYRKLASQRLQQLIADLKDDFNPKDVLVDSTIRALNNLPARAATQEPYAGLYPPTVVTPNLLTLDQLKAIAIYTSQDRLNQLLPNLNTTMQRYGITTPLRKAHFLSQTAHESDGFSTNEEYASGADYEGRRDLGNTKAGDGVRFKGRGLIQVTGRSNYAACGQALGVDLINNPQRLADFDLACLSAGWYWDSRSLNGYADNDDILQITRIINGGLNGLDDRQDYLDRAKQVFGI
;
A
#
# COMPACT_ATOMS: atom_id res chain seq x y z
N MET A 1 -10.09 -9.63 13.55
CA MET A 1 -9.84 -8.19 13.76
C MET A 1 -11.03 -7.44 13.18
N LYS A 2 -11.68 -6.55 13.94
CA LYS A 2 -12.83 -5.75 13.45
C LYS A 2 -12.36 -4.76 12.37
N GLN A 3 -13.21 -4.37 11.42
CA GLN A 3 -12.83 -3.46 10.32
C GLN A 3 -12.19 -2.15 10.82
N VAL A 4 -12.71 -1.60 11.92
CA VAL A 4 -12.16 -0.39 12.55
C VAL A 4 -10.73 -0.57 13.07
N GLU A 5 -10.36 -1.76 13.54
CA GLU A 5 -8.99 -2.06 14.01
C GLU A 5 -8.00 -2.12 12.84
N ILE A 6 -8.46 -2.63 11.69
CA ILE A 6 -7.70 -2.61 10.42
C ILE A 6 -7.48 -1.16 9.98
N TRP A 7 -8.54 -0.36 9.96
CA TRP A 7 -8.44 1.06 9.60
C TRP A 7 -7.57 1.87 10.55
N ARG A 8 -7.63 1.62 11.87
CA ARG A 8 -6.71 2.24 12.83
C ARG A 8 -5.26 1.87 12.53
N SER A 9 -4.98 0.61 12.21
CA SER A 9 -3.63 0.18 11.83
C SER A 9 -3.14 0.88 10.55
N GLN A 10 -4.01 1.02 9.55
CA GLN A 10 -3.70 1.75 8.31
C GLN A 10 -3.52 3.25 8.56
N ALA A 11 -4.36 3.86 9.39
CA ALA A 11 -4.28 5.26 9.79
C ALA A 11 -2.99 5.56 10.55
N ALA A 12 -2.61 4.68 11.48
CA ALA A 12 -1.37 4.75 12.24
C ALA A 12 -0.14 4.77 11.31
N ALA A 13 -0.09 3.83 10.35
CA ALA A 13 0.99 3.78 9.35
C ALA A 13 0.98 5.01 8.43
N THR A 14 -0.20 5.48 8.04
CA THR A 14 -0.36 6.67 7.19
C THR A 14 0.14 7.92 7.88
N LEU A 15 -0.23 8.14 9.15
CA LEU A 15 0.24 9.26 9.95
C LEU A 15 1.75 9.19 10.21
N ALA A 16 2.27 7.98 10.48
CA ALA A 16 3.71 7.76 10.62
C ALA A 16 4.49 8.21 9.37
N PHE A 17 3.91 8.03 8.19
CA PHE A 17 4.49 8.46 6.92
C PHE A 17 4.31 9.97 6.65
N LEU A 18 3.14 10.52 6.94
CA LEU A 18 2.73 11.87 6.55
C LEU A 18 3.25 12.96 7.49
N VAL A 19 3.19 12.76 8.81
CA VAL A 19 3.54 13.78 9.81
C VAL A 19 4.99 14.26 9.66
N PRO A 20 6.00 13.39 9.45
CA PRO A 20 7.37 13.82 9.16
C PRO A 20 7.51 14.66 7.89
N LYS A 21 6.57 14.58 6.95
CA LYS A 21 6.64 15.26 5.63
C LYS A 21 5.88 16.57 5.58
N ILE A 22 5.35 17.05 6.71
CA ILE A 22 4.77 18.39 6.78
C ILE A 22 5.87 19.40 6.42
N VAL A 23 5.64 20.16 5.34
CA VAL A 23 6.65 21.08 4.78
C VAL A 23 6.71 22.36 5.58
N GLY A 24 7.93 22.89 5.78
CA GLY A 24 8.18 24.18 6.40
C GLY A 24 9.03 24.08 7.67
N ASN A 25 9.82 25.13 7.91
CA ASN A 25 10.75 25.21 9.05
C ASN A 25 10.11 25.85 10.29
N ALA A 26 8.87 26.32 10.16
CA ALA A 26 8.06 26.85 11.25
C ALA A 26 6.80 25.98 11.43
N PRO A 27 6.22 25.95 12.65
CA PRO A 27 4.97 25.24 12.90
C PRO A 27 3.83 25.79 12.05
N THR A 28 3.00 24.88 11.59
CA THR A 28 1.81 25.15 10.77
C THR A 28 0.55 24.68 11.51
N ASP A 29 -0.62 24.98 10.96
CA ASP A 29 -1.89 24.45 11.48
C ASP A 29 -1.92 22.92 11.50
N ARG A 30 -1.21 22.26 10.55
CA ARG A 30 -1.05 20.80 10.55
C ARG A 30 -0.31 20.33 11.79
N ASP A 31 0.74 21.03 12.19
CA ASP A 31 1.50 20.69 13.40
C ASP A 31 0.64 20.85 14.65
N GLY A 32 -0.19 21.90 14.70
CA GLY A 32 -1.17 22.12 15.77
C GLY A 32 -2.15 20.95 15.91
N LEU A 33 -2.76 20.51 14.80
CA LEU A 33 -3.70 19.38 14.82
C LEU A 33 -3.05 18.05 15.21
N VAL A 34 -1.79 17.82 14.80
CA VAL A 34 -1.03 16.64 15.23
C VAL A 34 -0.77 16.70 16.74
N ASP A 35 -0.36 17.86 17.28
CA ASP A 35 -0.15 18.05 18.72
C ASP A 35 -1.45 17.79 19.50
N ASP A 36 -2.56 18.37 19.07
CA ASP A 36 -3.87 18.20 19.71
C ASP A 36 -4.29 16.73 19.73
N LEU A 37 -4.08 16.00 18.62
CA LEU A 37 -4.35 14.56 18.56
C LEU A 37 -3.43 13.74 19.49
N VAL A 38 -2.13 14.05 19.53
CA VAL A 38 -1.19 13.38 20.43
C VAL A 38 -1.57 13.61 21.89
N ARG A 39 -1.99 14.82 22.25
CA ARG A 39 -2.47 15.13 23.61
C ARG A 39 -3.72 14.33 23.94
N ALA A 40 -4.70 14.37 23.05
CA ALA A 40 -5.98 13.69 23.22
C ALA A 40 -5.78 12.18 23.43
N LEU A 41 -4.96 11.53 22.61
CA LEU A 41 -4.69 10.08 22.71
C LEU A 41 -3.85 9.69 23.94
N ASN A 42 -3.13 10.63 24.55
CA ASN A 42 -2.34 10.42 25.77
C ASN A 42 -3.04 10.94 27.04
N ASN A 43 -4.30 11.39 26.96
CA ASN A 43 -4.99 12.06 28.07
C ASN A 43 -4.20 13.26 28.66
N LEU A 44 -3.48 14.00 27.81
CA LEU A 44 -2.80 15.23 28.21
C LEU A 44 -3.76 16.42 28.13
N PRO A 45 -3.56 17.47 28.96
CA PRO A 45 -4.34 18.70 28.85
C PRO A 45 -4.16 19.34 27.48
N ALA A 46 -5.21 20.03 27.01
CA ALA A 46 -5.20 20.80 25.78
C ALA A 46 -3.99 21.76 25.72
N ARG A 47 -3.51 22.01 24.50
CA ARG A 47 -2.38 22.93 24.31
C ARG A 47 -2.77 24.32 24.81
N PRO A 48 -2.00 24.93 25.74
CA PRO A 48 -2.26 26.29 26.20
C PRO A 48 -2.20 27.32 25.06
N ASP A 49 -3.00 28.37 25.18
CA ASP A 49 -3.00 29.49 24.23
C ASP A 49 -1.60 30.08 24.05
N GLY A 50 -1.22 30.35 22.80
CA GLY A 50 0.10 30.87 22.44
C GLY A 50 1.26 29.86 22.57
N ARG A 51 1.03 28.64 23.07
CA ARG A 51 2.08 27.61 23.09
C ARG A 51 2.28 27.01 21.70
N GLN A 52 3.54 26.94 21.27
CA GLN A 52 3.93 26.30 20.03
C GLN A 52 3.54 24.80 20.01
N PRO A 53 3.13 24.23 18.86
CA PRO A 53 2.93 22.79 18.73
C PRO A 53 4.14 21.98 19.21
N TYR A 54 3.85 20.83 19.82
CA TYR A 54 4.76 19.84 20.42
C TYR A 54 5.44 20.24 21.72
N ALA A 55 5.46 21.55 22.04
CA ALA A 55 6.09 22.04 23.25
C ALA A 55 5.39 21.48 24.52
N GLY A 56 6.19 20.89 25.41
CA GLY A 56 5.70 20.27 26.64
C GLY A 56 5.07 18.89 26.46
N ILE A 57 5.02 18.34 25.23
CA ILE A 57 4.76 16.91 25.00
C ILE A 57 6.07 16.15 24.93
N PHE A 58 7.03 16.71 24.19
CA PHE A 58 8.34 16.10 23.96
C PHE A 58 9.47 16.98 24.52
N PRO A 59 10.65 16.40 24.83
CA PRO A 59 11.84 17.18 25.17
C PRO A 59 12.19 18.20 24.09
N ALA A 60 12.80 19.32 24.47
CA ALA A 60 13.23 20.37 23.55
C ALA A 60 14.05 19.81 22.38
N ALA A 61 13.65 20.15 21.16
CA ALA A 61 14.28 19.72 19.92
C ALA A 61 13.85 20.64 18.76
N ASP A 62 14.44 20.46 17.59
CA ASP A 62 13.95 21.07 16.36
C ASP A 62 12.57 20.50 15.96
N LEU A 63 11.86 21.25 15.10
CA LEU A 63 10.51 20.92 14.67
C LEU A 63 10.41 19.58 13.93
N GLN A 64 11.43 19.21 13.14
CA GLN A 64 11.42 17.95 12.40
C GLN A 64 11.55 16.75 13.35
N THR A 65 12.40 16.88 14.36
CA THR A 65 12.54 15.89 15.43
C THR A 65 11.21 15.74 16.20
N TRP A 66 10.51 16.83 16.50
CA TRP A 66 9.19 16.77 17.11
C TRP A 66 8.14 16.10 16.23
N ARG A 67 8.10 16.39 14.92
CA ARG A 67 7.22 15.70 13.96
C ARG A 67 7.48 14.20 13.96
N ASN A 68 8.75 13.77 13.94
CA ASN A 68 9.11 12.35 13.97
C ASN A 68 8.67 11.66 15.26
N ARG A 69 8.83 12.33 16.41
CA ARG A 69 8.36 11.80 17.71
C ARG A 69 6.84 11.71 17.74
N ALA A 70 6.14 12.75 17.31
CA ALA A 70 4.69 12.75 17.21
C ALA A 70 4.19 11.61 16.31
N ALA A 71 4.81 11.43 15.14
CA ALA A 71 4.51 10.34 14.20
C ALA A 71 4.65 8.96 14.86
N THR A 72 5.76 8.74 15.58
CA THR A 72 6.02 7.49 16.32
C THR A 72 4.99 7.26 17.43
N THR A 73 4.67 8.31 18.20
CA THR A 73 3.65 8.26 19.25
C THR A 73 2.29 7.91 18.69
N LEU A 74 1.86 8.55 17.60
CA LEU A 74 0.59 8.24 16.93
C LEU A 74 0.58 6.80 16.38
N GLN A 75 1.68 6.35 15.79
CA GLN A 75 1.81 4.97 15.31
C GLN A 75 1.59 3.94 16.44
N ALA A 76 2.05 4.23 17.65
CA ALA A 76 1.93 3.36 18.81
C ALA A 76 0.54 3.42 19.48
N LEU A 77 -0.13 4.59 19.46
CA LEU A 77 -1.37 4.83 20.20
C LEU A 77 -2.63 4.56 19.37
N VAL A 78 -2.64 4.92 18.09
CA VAL A 78 -3.83 4.79 17.23
C VAL A 78 -4.35 3.34 17.18
N PRO A 79 -3.51 2.29 17.05
CA PRO A 79 -3.99 0.91 17.09
C PRO A 79 -4.55 0.47 18.45
N LYS A 80 -4.19 1.18 19.54
CA LYS A 80 -4.57 0.87 20.92
C LYS A 80 -5.83 1.58 21.38
N ILE A 81 -6.51 2.35 20.52
CA ILE A 81 -7.78 2.99 20.87
C ILE A 81 -8.78 1.90 21.28
N GLN A 82 -9.03 1.78 22.58
CA GLN A 82 -10.04 0.88 23.13
C GLN A 82 -11.33 1.69 23.25
N ASN A 83 -12.26 1.53 22.30
CA ASN A 83 -13.71 1.77 22.37
C ASN A 83 -14.35 1.92 20.98
N VAL A 84 -15.69 1.82 20.99
CA VAL A 84 -16.72 1.74 19.93
C VAL A 84 -16.32 2.29 18.55
N GLU A 85 -16.75 1.57 17.52
CA GLU A 85 -16.67 2.00 16.11
C GLU A 85 -17.21 3.43 15.95
N GLY A 86 -16.40 4.32 15.37
CA GLY A 86 -16.75 5.73 15.23
C GLY A 86 -16.46 6.58 16.47
N SER A 87 -15.41 6.27 17.23
CA SER A 87 -14.98 7.12 18.33
C SER A 87 -14.64 8.54 17.86
N VAL A 88 -14.75 9.52 18.75
CA VAL A 88 -14.33 10.91 18.46
C VAL A 88 -12.86 10.98 18.01
N TYR A 89 -12.01 10.07 18.51
CA TYR A 89 -10.62 9.95 18.09
C TYR A 89 -10.52 9.46 16.64
N ASP A 90 -11.33 8.48 16.24
CA ASP A 90 -11.31 7.98 14.87
C ASP A 90 -11.71 9.08 13.88
N GLY A 91 -12.71 9.90 14.23
CA GLY A 91 -13.09 11.08 13.45
C GLY A 91 -11.94 12.08 13.32
N ALA A 92 -11.29 12.42 14.43
CA ALA A 92 -10.16 13.36 14.43
C ALA A 92 -8.96 12.84 13.62
N ILE A 93 -8.68 11.53 13.68
CA ILE A 93 -7.61 10.89 12.91
C ILE A 93 -7.92 10.96 11.41
N ASP A 94 -9.15 10.62 11.01
CA ASP A 94 -9.60 10.73 9.62
C ASP A 94 -9.46 12.16 9.10
N ASP A 95 -10.02 13.12 9.83
CA ASP A 95 -10.00 14.54 9.46
C ASP A 95 -8.55 15.07 9.35
N LEU A 96 -7.65 14.65 10.26
CA LEU A 96 -6.23 14.98 10.19
C LEU A 96 -5.57 14.42 8.92
N ILE A 97 -5.79 13.14 8.60
CA ILE A 97 -5.21 12.51 7.41
C ILE A 97 -5.73 13.23 6.15
N ARG A 98 -7.03 13.52 6.08
CA ARG A 98 -7.62 14.28 4.98
C ARG A 98 -7.00 15.65 4.85
N PHE A 99 -6.84 16.37 5.95
CA PHE A 99 -6.26 17.71 5.96
C PHE A 99 -4.79 17.73 5.49
N ILE A 100 -3.97 16.78 5.97
CA ILE A 100 -2.57 16.68 5.54
C ILE A 100 -2.48 16.32 4.05
N ARG A 101 -3.32 15.38 3.57
CA ARG A 101 -3.38 14.96 2.16
C ARG A 101 -4.13 15.92 1.23
N LYS A 102 -4.74 16.98 1.76
CA LYS A 102 -5.64 17.91 1.03
C LYS A 102 -6.82 17.19 0.36
N LEU A 103 -7.38 16.18 1.03
CA LEU A 103 -8.59 15.48 0.60
C LEU A 103 -9.85 16.28 0.99
N PRO A 104 -10.98 16.07 0.29
CA PRO A 104 -12.27 16.59 0.74
C PRO A 104 -12.62 16.15 2.15
N ALA A 105 -13.33 17.01 2.90
CA ALA A 105 -13.83 16.69 4.23
C ALA A 105 -14.69 15.41 4.23
N ARG A 106 -14.73 14.72 5.37
CA ARG A 106 -15.57 13.53 5.54
C ARG A 106 -17.05 13.89 5.29
N PRO A 107 -17.76 13.19 4.40
CA PRO A 107 -19.18 13.44 4.17
C PRO A 107 -20.02 13.26 5.44
N THR A 108 -21.03 14.10 5.62
CA THR A 108 -21.96 14.04 6.76
C THR A 108 -22.61 12.65 6.88
N GLY A 109 -22.60 12.08 8.09
CA GLY A 109 -23.20 10.78 8.37
C GLY A 109 -22.35 9.57 8.01
N ARG A 110 -21.13 9.75 7.47
CA ARG A 110 -20.19 8.63 7.27
C ARG A 110 -19.39 8.30 8.53
N SER A 111 -19.21 7.01 8.78
CA SER A 111 -18.29 6.50 9.80
C SER A 111 -16.85 6.94 9.49
N PRO A 112 -16.03 7.25 10.51
CA PRO A 112 -14.61 7.53 10.32
C PRO A 112 -13.89 6.43 9.52
N TYR A 113 -12.91 6.85 8.73
CA TYR A 113 -12.10 6.07 7.78
C TYR A 113 -12.83 5.56 6.53
N SER A 114 -14.17 5.64 6.47
CA SER A 114 -14.94 5.25 5.29
C SER A 114 -14.53 6.09 4.08
N GLY A 115 -13.96 5.41 3.07
CA GLY A 115 -13.44 6.03 1.86
C GLY A 115 -12.15 6.85 2.08
N LEU A 116 -11.53 6.76 3.26
CA LEU A 116 -10.19 7.31 3.52
C LEU A 116 -9.09 6.33 3.10
N PHE A 117 -9.34 5.04 3.32
CA PHE A 117 -8.50 3.97 2.82
C PHE A 117 -9.27 3.26 1.72
N PRO A 118 -8.62 2.98 0.59
CA PRO A 118 -9.26 2.15 -0.41
C PRO A 118 -9.46 0.76 0.21
N PRO A 119 -10.52 0.02 -0.16
CA PRO A 119 -10.53 -1.42 0.05
C PRO A 119 -9.19 -1.98 -0.44
N ALA A 120 -8.64 -2.99 0.24
CA ALA A 120 -7.42 -3.66 -0.20
C ALA A 120 -7.50 -4.08 -1.69
N ASP A 121 -8.73 -4.29 -2.16
CA ASP A 121 -9.07 -4.70 -3.52
C ASP A 121 -9.48 -3.55 -4.46
N LEU A 122 -9.36 -2.25 -4.12
CA LEU A 122 -9.90 -1.19 -5.01
C LEU A 122 -9.31 -1.24 -6.42
N ALA A 123 -8.01 -1.53 -6.55
CA ALA A 123 -7.38 -1.73 -7.86
C ALA A 123 -8.00 -2.94 -8.59
N THR A 124 -8.23 -4.04 -7.86
CA THR A 124 -8.92 -5.23 -8.36
C THR A 124 -10.36 -4.94 -8.76
N TRP A 125 -11.11 -4.19 -7.96
CA TRP A 125 -12.49 -3.78 -8.25
C TRP A 125 -12.54 -2.85 -9.46
N ARG A 126 -11.60 -1.91 -9.61
CA ARG A 126 -11.48 -1.08 -10.82
C ARG A 126 -11.17 -1.95 -12.05
N GLN A 127 -10.31 -2.95 -11.91
CA GLN A 127 -10.04 -3.90 -12.99
C GLN A 127 -11.27 -4.73 -13.36
N GLN A 128 -11.98 -5.29 -12.36
CA GLN A 128 -13.22 -6.05 -12.55
C GLN A 128 -14.35 -5.17 -13.13
N ALA A 129 -14.47 -3.93 -12.66
CA ALA A 129 -15.39 -2.92 -13.16
C ALA A 129 -15.11 -2.60 -14.64
N SER A 130 -13.84 -2.41 -14.98
CA SER A 130 -13.42 -2.21 -16.37
C SER A 130 -13.78 -3.42 -17.24
N GLN A 131 -13.50 -4.63 -16.79
CA GLN A 131 -13.83 -5.87 -17.52
C GLN A 131 -15.34 -6.04 -17.69
N ALA A 132 -16.12 -5.80 -16.63
CA ALA A 132 -17.57 -5.86 -16.66
C ALA A 132 -18.18 -4.83 -17.62
N LEU A 133 -17.64 -3.60 -17.67
CA LEU A 133 -18.06 -2.60 -18.65
C LEU A 133 -17.75 -3.05 -20.08
N VAL A 134 -16.55 -3.56 -20.34
CA VAL A 134 -16.18 -4.07 -21.68
C VAL A 134 -17.13 -5.20 -22.10
N ALA A 135 -17.37 -6.15 -21.21
CA ALA A 135 -18.29 -7.27 -21.46
C ALA A 135 -19.72 -6.80 -21.71
N ALA A 136 -20.25 -5.90 -20.88
CA ALA A 136 -21.61 -5.39 -21.02
C ALA A 136 -21.79 -4.50 -22.26
N ILE A 137 -20.77 -3.76 -22.68
CA ILE A 137 -20.81 -3.00 -23.94
C ILE A 137 -20.80 -3.95 -25.15
N ALA A 138 -20.06 -5.06 -25.07
CA ALA A 138 -19.98 -6.04 -26.14
C ALA A 138 -21.30 -6.79 -26.39
N THR A 139 -22.20 -6.85 -25.40
CA THR A 139 -23.53 -7.46 -25.58
C THR A 139 -24.55 -6.54 -26.24
N ILE A 140 -24.22 -5.25 -26.45
CA ILE A 140 -25.14 -4.29 -27.09
C ILE A 140 -25.15 -4.51 -28.60
N THR A 141 -26.14 -5.25 -29.08
CA THR A 141 -26.31 -5.61 -30.50
C THR A 141 -27.22 -4.68 -31.30
N ASP A 142 -27.91 -3.74 -30.64
CA ASP A 142 -28.82 -2.80 -31.32
C ASP A 142 -28.08 -1.96 -32.37
N PRO A 143 -28.50 -1.97 -33.65
CA PRO A 143 -27.86 -1.20 -34.70
C PRO A 143 -28.10 0.32 -34.61
N LYS A 144 -29.01 0.77 -33.74
CA LYS A 144 -29.33 2.19 -33.51
C LYS A 144 -28.76 2.67 -32.17
N TYR A 145 -28.61 3.98 -32.06
CA TYR A 145 -28.28 4.64 -30.80
C TYR A 145 -29.43 4.44 -29.80
N ASN A 146 -29.08 4.16 -28.55
CA ASN A 146 -30.03 4.07 -27.44
C ASN A 146 -29.51 4.84 -26.21
N ASP A 147 -30.30 4.83 -25.13
CA ASP A 147 -29.95 5.55 -23.90
C ASP A 147 -28.67 5.04 -23.25
N ILE A 148 -28.33 3.76 -23.45
CA ILE A 148 -27.08 3.18 -22.94
C ILE A 148 -25.88 3.82 -23.64
N ASP A 149 -25.96 4.04 -24.95
CA ASP A 149 -24.90 4.75 -25.69
C ASP A 149 -24.69 6.16 -25.15
N GLY A 150 -25.79 6.86 -24.81
CA GLY A 150 -25.73 8.18 -24.17
C GLY A 150 -25.01 8.14 -22.82
N ARG A 151 -25.32 7.15 -21.98
CA ARG A 151 -24.66 6.97 -20.66
C ARG A 151 -23.17 6.67 -20.79
N ILE A 152 -22.78 5.84 -21.75
CA ILE A 152 -21.37 5.51 -22.01
C ILE A 152 -20.61 6.76 -22.47
N ASP A 153 -21.18 7.55 -23.38
CA ASP A 153 -20.60 8.82 -23.84
C ASP A 153 -20.42 9.82 -22.67
N ASP A 154 -21.47 10.01 -21.86
CA ASP A 154 -21.43 10.91 -20.72
C ASP A 154 -20.36 10.47 -19.69
N LEU A 155 -20.25 9.16 -19.41
CA LEU A 155 -19.21 8.61 -18.55
C LEU A 155 -17.82 8.94 -19.11
N ILE A 156 -17.56 8.70 -20.40
CA ILE A 156 -16.27 9.00 -21.03
C ILE A 156 -15.92 10.48 -20.91
N ARG A 157 -16.90 11.36 -21.16
CA ARG A 157 -16.72 12.81 -21.06
C ARG A 157 -16.34 13.23 -19.64
N VAL A 158 -17.09 12.78 -18.64
CA VAL A 158 -16.80 13.11 -17.25
C VAL A 158 -15.46 12.53 -16.80
N MET A 159 -15.16 11.28 -17.17
CA MET A 159 -13.88 10.65 -16.84
C MET A 159 -12.70 11.38 -17.51
N SER A 160 -12.89 11.92 -18.71
CA SER A 160 -11.90 12.68 -19.48
C SER A 160 -11.90 14.20 -19.21
N ARG A 161 -12.74 14.70 -18.29
CA ARG A 161 -12.93 16.15 -18.01
C ARG A 161 -13.34 16.96 -19.25
N LEU A 162 -14.12 16.36 -20.14
CA LEU A 162 -14.68 17.04 -21.31
C LEU A 162 -16.04 17.67 -20.95
N PRO A 163 -16.47 18.73 -21.68
CA PRO A 163 -17.84 19.23 -21.57
C PRO A 163 -18.87 18.13 -21.82
N LEU A 164 -20.01 18.20 -21.13
CA LEU A 164 -21.14 17.30 -21.35
C LEU A 164 -21.62 17.37 -22.80
N ARG A 165 -22.21 16.26 -23.27
CA ARG A 165 -22.72 16.17 -24.63
C ARG A 165 -23.87 17.18 -24.85
N PRO A 166 -23.82 18.01 -25.91
CA PRO A 166 -24.95 18.85 -26.28
C PRO A 166 -26.19 18.01 -26.58
N ILE A 167 -27.38 18.48 -26.23
CA ILE A 167 -28.66 17.73 -26.31
C ILE A 167 -28.91 17.14 -27.72
N LEU A 168 -28.55 17.86 -28.78
CA LEU A 168 -28.81 17.44 -30.17
C LEU A 168 -27.69 16.58 -30.78
N ARG A 169 -26.58 16.35 -30.06
CA ARG A 169 -25.44 15.58 -30.56
C ARG A 169 -25.64 14.09 -30.30
N LYS A 170 -25.40 13.24 -31.29
CA LYS A 170 -25.52 11.78 -31.08
C LYS A 170 -24.41 11.28 -30.17
N PRO A 171 -24.62 10.16 -29.45
CA PRO A 171 -23.55 9.56 -28.64
C PRO A 171 -22.27 9.32 -29.45
N TYR A 172 -21.12 9.48 -28.80
CA TYR A 172 -19.75 9.31 -29.32
C TYR A 172 -19.27 10.35 -30.34
N GLU A 173 -20.15 11.17 -30.90
CA GLU A 173 -19.76 12.23 -31.83
C GLU A 173 -18.84 13.26 -31.13
N GLY A 174 -17.71 13.54 -31.77
CA GLY A 174 -16.67 14.42 -31.24
C GLY A 174 -15.81 13.81 -30.12
N LEU A 175 -16.01 12.54 -29.76
CA LEU A 175 -15.04 11.76 -28.97
C LEU A 175 -14.11 10.97 -29.89
N TYR A 176 -14.68 10.32 -30.91
CA TYR A 176 -13.96 9.47 -31.86
C TYR A 176 -14.47 9.70 -33.28
N GLN A 177 -13.75 9.14 -34.25
CA GLN A 177 -14.26 8.88 -35.60
C GLN A 177 -14.30 7.36 -35.80
N ALA A 178 -15.46 6.83 -36.17
CA ALA A 178 -15.64 5.40 -36.43
C ALA A 178 -16.61 5.17 -37.59
N PRO A 179 -16.42 4.09 -38.38
CA PRO A 179 -17.23 3.84 -39.58
C PRO A 179 -18.67 3.38 -39.26
N ASN A 180 -18.94 2.89 -38.06
CA ASN A 180 -20.26 2.45 -37.63
C ASN A 180 -20.35 2.38 -36.09
N LEU A 181 -21.57 2.17 -35.59
CA LEU A 181 -21.87 2.15 -34.15
C LEU A 181 -21.15 1.03 -33.38
N VAL A 182 -20.96 -0.13 -34.00
CA VAL A 182 -20.23 -1.25 -33.38
C VAL A 182 -18.78 -0.84 -33.10
N GLN A 183 -18.12 -0.16 -34.05
CA GLN A 183 -16.77 0.35 -33.86
C GLN A 183 -16.73 1.51 -32.85
N TYR A 184 -17.75 2.38 -32.80
CA TYR A 184 -17.85 3.38 -31.74
C TYR A 184 -17.89 2.75 -30.35
N ARG A 185 -18.75 1.73 -30.14
CA ARG A 185 -18.85 1.00 -28.86
C ARG A 185 -17.54 0.32 -28.47
N LYS A 186 -16.83 -0.26 -29.44
CA LYS A 186 -15.51 -0.86 -29.21
C LYS A 186 -14.45 0.16 -28.77
N LEU A 187 -14.36 1.31 -29.45
CA LEU A 187 -13.43 2.38 -29.06
C LEU A 187 -13.80 2.97 -27.69
N ALA A 188 -15.10 3.13 -27.43
CA ALA A 188 -15.62 3.59 -26.15
C ALA A 188 -15.24 2.64 -25.01
N SER A 189 -15.40 1.33 -25.19
CA SER A 189 -15.04 0.33 -24.16
C SER A 189 -13.53 0.30 -23.88
N GLN A 190 -12.70 0.37 -24.93
CA GLN A 190 -11.24 0.48 -24.78
C GLN A 190 -10.82 1.75 -24.04
N ARG A 191 -11.44 2.90 -24.38
CA ARG A 191 -11.14 4.15 -23.68
C ARG A 191 -11.57 4.09 -22.22
N LEU A 192 -12.74 3.54 -21.90
CA LEU A 192 -13.19 3.39 -20.52
C LEU A 192 -12.24 2.49 -19.72
N GLN A 193 -11.77 1.39 -20.31
CA GLN A 193 -10.77 0.54 -19.68
C GLN A 193 -9.50 1.33 -19.31
N GLN A 194 -8.95 2.11 -20.25
CA GLN A 194 -7.79 2.96 -19.98
C GLN A 194 -8.08 3.99 -18.89
N LEU A 195 -9.20 4.72 -19.00
CA LEU A 195 -9.57 5.77 -18.05
C LEU A 195 -9.79 5.23 -16.63
N ILE A 196 -10.33 4.02 -16.49
CA ILE A 196 -10.53 3.34 -15.20
C ILE A 196 -9.18 2.89 -14.62
N ALA A 197 -8.28 2.33 -15.44
CA ALA A 197 -6.94 1.96 -15.01
C ALA A 197 -6.08 3.16 -14.55
N ASP A 198 -6.35 4.34 -15.13
CA ASP A 198 -5.71 5.60 -14.77
C ASP A 198 -6.28 6.24 -13.50
N LEU A 199 -7.40 5.75 -12.96
CA LEU A 199 -7.90 6.22 -11.67
C LEU A 199 -6.88 5.90 -10.57
N LYS A 200 -6.33 6.97 -9.99
CA LYS A 200 -5.46 6.93 -8.82
C LYS A 200 -6.25 7.35 -7.57
N ASP A 201 -5.58 7.29 -6.44
CA ASP A 201 -6.12 7.63 -5.13
C ASP A 201 -7.22 6.68 -4.64
N ASP A 202 -7.74 6.98 -3.44
CA ASP A 202 -8.86 6.30 -2.78
C ASP A 202 -10.14 6.40 -3.64
N PHE A 203 -11.30 6.03 -3.11
CA PHE A 203 -12.55 6.15 -3.86
C PHE A 203 -12.75 7.57 -4.43
N ASN A 204 -12.85 7.64 -5.75
CA ASN A 204 -13.03 8.86 -6.50
C ASN A 204 -14.51 9.06 -6.83
N PRO A 205 -15.04 10.30 -6.92
CA PRO A 205 -16.39 10.53 -7.46
C PRO A 205 -16.63 9.86 -8.83
N LYS A 206 -15.57 9.65 -9.63
CA LYS A 206 -15.64 8.89 -10.88
C LYS A 206 -15.96 7.40 -10.67
N ASP A 207 -15.52 6.78 -9.57
CA ASP A 207 -15.88 5.39 -9.26
C ASP A 207 -17.39 5.22 -9.07
N VAL A 208 -18.06 6.23 -8.51
CA VAL A 208 -19.54 6.24 -8.39
C VAL A 208 -20.21 6.20 -9.77
N LEU A 209 -19.65 6.94 -10.75
CA LEU A 209 -20.18 6.99 -12.11
C LEU A 209 -19.92 5.68 -12.86
N VAL A 210 -18.75 5.07 -12.65
CA VAL A 210 -18.43 3.75 -13.20
C VAL A 210 -19.40 2.70 -12.63
N ASP A 211 -19.58 2.64 -11.32
CA ASP A 211 -20.53 1.74 -10.65
C ASP A 211 -21.97 1.93 -11.16
N SER A 212 -22.46 3.17 -11.23
CA SER A 212 -23.83 3.44 -11.67
C SER A 212 -24.05 3.09 -13.13
N THR A 213 -23.02 3.26 -13.97
CA THR A 213 -23.05 2.85 -15.37
C THR A 213 -23.09 1.33 -15.50
N ILE A 214 -22.24 0.61 -14.76
CA ILE A 214 -22.27 -0.87 -14.74
C ILE A 214 -23.65 -1.39 -14.33
N ARG A 215 -24.23 -0.83 -13.27
CA ARG A 215 -25.57 -1.21 -12.80
C ARG A 215 -26.62 -0.98 -13.87
N ALA A 216 -26.60 0.19 -14.52
CA ALA A 216 -27.54 0.51 -15.59
C ALA A 216 -27.40 -0.44 -16.78
N LEU A 217 -26.18 -0.76 -17.21
CA LEU A 217 -25.93 -1.68 -18.33
C LEU A 217 -26.36 -3.11 -18.03
N ASN A 218 -26.30 -3.54 -16.77
CA ASN A 218 -26.64 -4.90 -16.35
C ASN A 218 -28.03 -5.01 -15.70
N ASN A 219 -28.85 -3.96 -15.77
CA ASN A 219 -30.18 -3.88 -15.14
C ASN A 219 -30.18 -4.23 -13.64
N LEU A 220 -29.16 -3.76 -12.92
CA LEU A 220 -29.02 -3.97 -11.47
C LEU A 220 -29.62 -2.80 -10.68
N PRO A 221 -30.08 -3.03 -9.43
CA PRO A 221 -30.56 -1.96 -8.56
C PRO A 221 -29.50 -0.88 -8.34
N ALA A 222 -29.95 0.37 -8.24
CA ALA A 222 -29.10 1.50 -7.91
C ALA A 222 -28.40 1.28 -6.55
N ARG A 223 -27.11 1.65 -6.47
CA ARG A 223 -26.36 1.64 -5.21
C ARG A 223 -27.01 2.57 -4.20
N ALA A 224 -27.16 2.14 -2.95
CA ALA A 224 -27.61 3.03 -1.87
C ALA A 224 -26.58 4.13 -1.63
N ALA A 225 -27.03 5.37 -1.37
CA ALA A 225 -26.13 6.51 -1.18
C ALA A 225 -25.07 6.29 -0.07
N THR A 226 -25.39 5.47 0.93
CA THR A 226 -24.55 5.09 2.06
C THR A 226 -23.49 4.03 1.77
N GLN A 227 -23.58 3.32 0.63
CA GLN A 227 -22.62 2.27 0.26
C GLN A 227 -21.41 2.85 -0.49
N GLU A 228 -20.25 2.21 -0.45
CA GLU A 228 -19.12 2.62 -1.30
C GLU A 228 -19.33 2.21 -2.76
N PRO A 229 -18.67 2.87 -3.75
CA PRO A 229 -18.68 2.40 -5.13
C PRO A 229 -18.30 0.92 -5.22
N TYR A 230 -18.96 0.19 -6.13
CA TYR A 230 -18.80 -1.24 -6.38
C TYR A 230 -19.35 -2.18 -5.29
N ALA A 231 -19.85 -1.66 -4.17
CA ALA A 231 -20.42 -2.48 -3.10
C ALA A 231 -21.53 -3.42 -3.61
N GLY A 232 -21.33 -4.72 -3.44
CA GLY A 232 -22.26 -5.76 -3.87
C GLY A 232 -22.31 -6.02 -5.38
N LEU A 233 -21.59 -5.25 -6.23
CA LEU A 233 -21.38 -5.60 -7.65
C LEU A 233 -20.35 -6.71 -7.78
N TYR A 234 -19.25 -6.50 -7.09
CA TYR A 234 -18.24 -7.49 -6.83
C TYR A 234 -18.37 -7.65 -5.34
N PRO A 235 -19.24 -8.56 -4.82
CA PRO A 235 -19.18 -8.91 -3.41
C PRO A 235 -17.70 -9.08 -3.12
N PRO A 236 -17.15 -8.50 -2.03
CA PRO A 236 -15.74 -8.70 -1.71
C PRO A 236 -15.58 -10.18 -1.87
N THR A 237 -14.81 -10.58 -2.88
CA THR A 237 -14.49 -11.99 -3.00
C THR A 237 -14.03 -12.27 -1.59
N VAL A 238 -14.54 -13.32 -0.96
CA VAL A 238 -13.77 -13.88 0.13
C VAL A 238 -12.52 -14.44 -0.58
N VAL A 239 -11.66 -13.58 -1.10
CA VAL A 239 -10.27 -13.60 -0.75
C VAL A 239 -10.37 -13.51 0.78
N THR A 240 -10.47 -14.68 1.41
CA THR A 240 -9.51 -14.99 2.47
C THR A 240 -8.26 -14.34 1.96
N PRO A 241 -7.80 -13.20 2.53
CA PRO A 241 -6.69 -12.46 1.96
C PRO A 241 -5.69 -13.54 1.59
N ASN A 242 -5.20 -13.55 0.34
CA ASN A 242 -4.36 -14.65 -0.18
C ASN A 242 -3.02 -14.59 0.54
N LEU A 243 -3.08 -14.60 1.85
CA LEU A 243 -2.06 -14.55 2.82
C LEU A 243 -1.42 -15.90 2.71
N LEU A 244 -0.11 -15.86 2.81
CA LEU A 244 0.62 -17.04 3.09
C LEU A 244 0.04 -17.67 4.36
N THR A 245 -0.34 -18.94 4.28
CA THR A 245 -0.71 -19.72 5.47
C THR A 245 0.56 -20.31 6.09
N LEU A 246 0.46 -20.74 7.35
CA LEU A 246 1.58 -21.41 8.01
C LEU A 246 1.98 -22.69 7.27
N ASP A 247 1.02 -23.47 6.80
CA ASP A 247 1.29 -24.71 6.06
C ASP A 247 1.99 -24.45 4.73
N GLN A 248 1.57 -23.41 4.00
CA GLN A 248 2.26 -22.98 2.79
C GLN A 248 3.70 -22.53 3.09
N LEU A 249 3.90 -21.72 4.13
CA LEU A 249 5.24 -21.27 4.51
C LEU A 249 6.13 -22.44 4.95
N LYS A 250 5.61 -23.42 5.70
CA LYS A 250 6.33 -24.64 6.09
C LYS A 250 6.72 -25.49 4.88
N ALA A 251 5.86 -25.59 3.88
CA ALA A 251 6.15 -26.34 2.66
C ALA A 251 7.24 -25.67 1.80
N ILE A 252 7.38 -24.34 1.88
CA ILE A 252 8.46 -23.60 1.22
C ILE A 252 9.75 -23.69 2.04
N ALA A 253 9.68 -23.37 3.33
CA ALA A 253 10.80 -23.25 4.27
C ALA A 253 11.02 -24.52 5.08
N ILE A 254 11.30 -25.63 4.39
CA ILE A 254 11.24 -27.00 4.94
C ILE A 254 12.21 -27.30 6.10
N TYR A 255 13.26 -26.50 6.27
CA TYR A 255 14.28 -26.69 7.31
C TYR A 255 14.06 -25.81 8.55
N THR A 256 13.13 -24.86 8.50
CA THR A 256 12.93 -23.86 9.55
C THR A 256 11.88 -24.31 10.54
N SER A 257 12.14 -24.06 11.84
CA SER A 257 11.22 -24.47 12.90
C SER A 257 9.87 -23.77 12.80
N GLN A 258 8.80 -24.50 13.11
CA GLN A 258 7.44 -23.98 13.07
C GLN A 258 7.25 -22.73 13.95
N ASP A 259 7.89 -22.69 15.12
CA ASP A 259 7.79 -21.54 16.05
C ASP A 259 8.38 -20.27 15.45
N ARG A 260 9.46 -20.40 14.66
CA ARG A 260 10.05 -19.26 13.97
C ARG A 260 9.17 -18.81 12.81
N LEU A 261 8.65 -19.75 12.02
CA LEU A 261 7.73 -19.44 10.93
C LEU A 261 6.45 -18.78 11.44
N ASN A 262 5.93 -19.19 12.60
CA ASN A 262 4.80 -18.55 13.27
C ASN A 262 5.04 -17.06 13.59
N GLN A 263 6.27 -16.71 14.01
CA GLN A 263 6.63 -15.32 14.30
C GLN A 263 6.81 -14.49 13.03
N LEU A 264 7.32 -15.10 11.95
CA LEU A 264 7.52 -14.43 10.66
C LEU A 264 6.21 -14.22 9.88
N LEU A 265 5.32 -15.20 9.91
CA LEU A 265 4.11 -15.25 9.08
C LEU A 265 3.28 -13.94 9.09
N PRO A 266 2.87 -13.38 10.24
CA PRO A 266 2.09 -12.13 10.25
C PRO A 266 2.87 -10.95 9.68
N ASN A 267 4.20 -10.93 9.88
CA ASN A 267 5.08 -9.85 9.41
C ASN A 267 5.33 -9.95 7.90
N LEU A 268 5.52 -11.16 7.36
CA LEU A 268 5.60 -11.43 5.92
C LEU A 268 4.30 -11.03 5.22
N ASN A 269 3.16 -11.45 5.75
CA ASN A 269 1.85 -11.10 5.21
C ASN A 269 1.59 -9.58 5.21
N THR A 270 1.90 -8.91 6.32
CA THR A 270 1.80 -7.45 6.43
C THR A 270 2.72 -6.75 5.42
N THR A 271 3.96 -7.23 5.28
CA THR A 271 4.95 -6.67 4.35
C THR A 271 4.51 -6.86 2.90
N MET A 272 4.15 -8.08 2.51
CA MET A 272 3.72 -8.38 1.14
C MET A 272 2.48 -7.56 0.75
N GLN A 273 1.53 -7.38 1.68
CA GLN A 273 0.38 -6.51 1.45
C GLN A 273 0.80 -5.04 1.29
N ARG A 274 1.66 -4.53 2.18
CA ARG A 274 2.13 -3.13 2.17
C ARG A 274 2.84 -2.76 0.86
N TYR A 275 3.62 -3.67 0.29
CA TYR A 275 4.43 -3.41 -0.91
C TYR A 275 3.84 -4.03 -2.20
N GLY A 276 2.55 -4.40 -2.19
CA GLY A 276 1.87 -4.87 -3.40
C GLY A 276 2.37 -6.21 -3.95
N ILE A 277 2.98 -7.05 -3.11
CA ILE A 277 3.47 -8.40 -3.43
C ILE A 277 2.31 -9.40 -3.28
N THR A 278 1.25 -9.19 -4.06
CA THR A 278 -0.08 -9.79 -3.78
C THR A 278 -0.45 -10.96 -4.69
N THR A 279 0.11 -11.07 -5.90
CA THR A 279 -0.12 -12.21 -6.81
C THR A 279 0.68 -13.44 -6.35
N PRO A 280 0.22 -14.68 -6.62
CA PRO A 280 0.98 -15.90 -6.33
C PRO A 280 2.44 -15.87 -6.81
N LEU A 281 2.68 -15.41 -8.05
CA LEU A 281 4.02 -15.40 -8.64
C LEU A 281 4.95 -14.39 -7.95
N ARG A 282 4.50 -13.15 -7.70
CA ARG A 282 5.23 -12.18 -6.87
C ARG A 282 5.60 -12.73 -5.50
N LYS A 283 4.68 -13.42 -4.82
CA LYS A 283 4.96 -14.04 -3.52
C LYS A 283 6.00 -15.14 -3.64
N ALA A 284 5.90 -15.99 -4.65
CA ALA A 284 6.85 -17.07 -4.89
C ALA A 284 8.27 -16.51 -5.06
N HIS A 285 8.44 -15.50 -5.90
CA HIS A 285 9.72 -14.82 -6.08
C HIS A 285 10.22 -14.13 -4.82
N PHE A 286 9.38 -13.34 -4.14
CA PHE A 286 9.77 -12.66 -2.91
C PHE A 286 10.19 -13.65 -1.82
N LEU A 287 9.40 -14.71 -1.60
CA LEU A 287 9.69 -15.74 -0.61
C LEU A 287 10.94 -16.54 -0.97
N SER A 288 11.19 -16.82 -2.25
CA SER A 288 12.39 -17.55 -2.68
C SER A 288 13.68 -16.79 -2.37
N GLN A 289 13.70 -15.49 -2.69
CA GLN A 289 14.86 -14.65 -2.47
C GLN A 289 15.09 -14.42 -0.98
N THR A 290 14.04 -14.09 -0.24
CA THR A 290 14.15 -13.88 1.21
C THR A 290 14.49 -15.15 1.96
N ALA A 291 14.00 -16.32 1.54
CA ALA A 291 14.40 -17.61 2.12
C ALA A 291 15.90 -17.81 1.93
N HIS A 292 16.41 -17.67 0.70
CA HIS A 292 17.84 -17.84 0.42
C HIS A 292 18.72 -16.91 1.25
N GLU A 293 18.42 -15.60 1.27
CA GLU A 293 19.22 -14.60 1.99
C GLU A 293 19.19 -14.74 3.53
N SER A 294 18.23 -15.51 4.06
CA SER A 294 18.00 -15.67 5.50
C SER A 294 18.19 -17.10 6.00
N ASP A 295 18.93 -17.92 5.24
CA ASP A 295 19.17 -19.33 5.55
C ASP A 295 17.86 -20.12 5.73
N GLY A 296 16.99 -20.04 4.72
CA GLY A 296 15.67 -20.64 4.73
C GLY A 296 14.69 -19.99 5.71
N PHE A 297 14.91 -18.73 6.09
CA PHE A 297 14.26 -18.04 7.22
C PHE A 297 14.72 -18.48 8.61
N SER A 298 15.89 -19.13 8.76
CA SER A 298 16.44 -19.55 10.06
C SER A 298 17.08 -18.39 10.84
N THR A 299 17.47 -17.30 10.18
CA THR A 299 18.08 -16.14 10.84
C THR A 299 17.61 -14.80 10.25
N ASN A 300 17.66 -13.72 11.04
CA ASN A 300 17.45 -12.34 10.58
C ASN A 300 18.74 -11.51 10.71
N GLU A 301 19.85 -12.15 11.02
CA GLU A 301 21.14 -11.52 11.28
C GLU A 301 22.21 -12.48 10.77
N GLU A 302 23.18 -11.96 10.03
CA GLU A 302 24.27 -12.80 9.54
C GLU A 302 25.04 -13.45 10.70
N TYR A 303 25.58 -14.64 10.45
CA TYR A 303 26.42 -15.35 11.42
C TYR A 303 27.81 -14.72 11.56
N ALA A 304 28.30 -14.06 10.50
CA ALA A 304 29.58 -13.37 10.54
C ALA A 304 29.59 -12.23 11.56
N SER A 305 30.78 -11.86 12.04
CA SER A 305 30.94 -10.77 13.00
C SER A 305 30.69 -9.39 12.37
N GLY A 306 30.78 -9.27 11.05
CA GLY A 306 30.79 -8.00 10.32
C GLY A 306 32.13 -7.29 10.30
N ALA A 307 33.18 -7.86 10.91
CA ALA A 307 34.51 -7.26 10.95
C ALA A 307 35.09 -6.99 9.54
N ASP A 308 34.77 -7.86 8.56
CA ASP A 308 35.20 -7.71 7.16
C ASP A 308 34.57 -6.49 6.46
N TYR A 309 33.53 -5.90 7.04
CA TYR A 309 32.92 -4.68 6.52
C TYR A 309 33.56 -3.40 7.10
N GLU A 310 34.54 -3.51 8.00
CA GLU A 310 35.22 -2.36 8.58
C GLU A 310 35.94 -1.55 7.49
N GLY A 311 35.78 -0.22 7.50
CA GLY A 311 36.40 0.67 6.52
C GLY A 311 35.87 0.57 5.09
N ARG A 312 34.85 -0.26 4.80
CA ARG A 312 34.20 -0.36 3.49
C ARG A 312 33.48 0.93 3.12
N ARG A 313 34.16 1.79 2.36
CA ARG A 313 33.66 3.12 1.95
C ARG A 313 32.43 3.05 1.04
N ASP A 314 32.34 2.03 0.20
CA ASP A 314 31.19 1.75 -0.66
C ASP A 314 29.91 1.45 0.16
N LEU A 315 30.07 0.93 1.37
CA LEU A 315 28.99 0.68 2.34
C LEU A 315 28.74 1.87 3.29
N GLY A 316 29.52 2.94 3.16
CA GLY A 316 29.51 4.09 4.07
C GLY A 316 30.18 3.85 5.42
N ASN A 317 30.84 2.71 5.62
CA ASN A 317 31.52 2.35 6.87
C ASN A 317 32.83 3.14 6.96
N THR A 318 32.72 4.36 7.49
CA THR A 318 33.81 5.36 7.52
C THR A 318 34.24 5.71 8.95
N LYS A 319 33.50 5.24 9.95
CA LYS A 319 33.83 5.39 11.37
C LYS A 319 34.30 4.06 11.93
N ALA A 320 35.26 4.11 12.85
CA ALA A 320 35.77 2.92 13.52
C ALA A 320 34.62 2.15 14.20
N GLY A 321 34.55 0.84 13.91
CA GLY A 321 33.53 -0.07 14.44
C GLY A 321 32.26 -0.13 13.60
N ASP A 322 32.19 0.57 12.48
CA ASP A 322 31.05 0.52 11.56
C ASP A 322 30.82 -0.87 10.98
N GLY A 323 31.87 -1.66 10.77
CA GLY A 323 31.75 -2.99 10.18
C GLY A 323 30.83 -3.89 11.01
N VAL A 324 31.19 -4.08 12.28
CA VAL A 324 30.41 -4.89 13.23
C VAL A 324 29.06 -4.23 13.56
N ARG A 325 29.02 -2.90 13.64
CA ARG A 325 27.78 -2.17 13.99
C ARG A 325 26.71 -2.32 12.91
N PHE A 326 27.08 -2.19 11.64
CA PHE A 326 26.19 -2.27 10.48
C PHE A 326 26.40 -3.55 9.68
N LYS A 327 26.67 -4.62 10.40
CA LYS A 327 26.71 -5.98 9.89
C LYS A 327 25.34 -6.39 9.32
N GLY A 328 25.30 -7.42 8.48
CA GLY A 328 24.10 -7.86 7.75
C GLY A 328 22.93 -8.26 8.66
N ARG A 329 21.75 -7.63 8.44
CA ARG A 329 20.49 -7.96 9.14
C ARG A 329 19.26 -7.85 8.22
N GLY A 330 18.15 -8.41 8.70
CA GLY A 330 16.89 -8.53 7.99
C GLY A 330 16.88 -9.68 6.99
N LEU A 331 15.73 -9.93 6.36
CA LEU A 331 15.56 -11.06 5.45
C LEU A 331 16.26 -10.90 4.09
N ILE A 332 16.86 -9.73 3.84
CA ILE A 332 17.59 -9.42 2.59
C ILE A 332 19.03 -8.93 2.86
N GLN A 333 19.54 -9.17 4.08
CA GLN A 333 20.92 -8.84 4.47
C GLN A 333 21.31 -7.36 4.23
N VAL A 334 20.53 -6.43 4.77
CA VAL A 334 20.89 -5.01 4.77
C VAL A 334 22.21 -4.84 5.53
N THR A 335 23.25 -4.36 4.82
CA THR A 335 24.62 -4.28 5.32
C THR A 335 25.21 -2.90 5.03
N GLY A 336 25.92 -2.31 5.99
CA GLY A 336 26.62 -1.03 5.83
C GLY A 336 25.85 0.20 6.30
N ARG A 337 26.57 1.17 6.87
CA ARG A 337 26.01 2.41 7.44
C ARG A 337 25.06 3.13 6.49
N SER A 338 25.44 3.28 5.21
CA SER A 338 24.62 3.99 4.22
C SER A 338 23.28 3.29 3.97
N ASN A 339 23.29 1.96 3.89
CA ASN A 339 22.07 1.17 3.65
C ASN A 339 21.16 1.17 4.88
N TYR A 340 21.73 1.10 6.07
CA TYR A 340 21.00 1.28 7.33
C TYR A 340 20.33 2.65 7.43
N ALA A 341 21.03 3.73 7.02
CA ALA A 341 20.45 5.08 6.97
C ALA A 341 19.23 5.14 6.03
N ALA A 342 19.40 4.64 4.79
CA ALA A 342 18.37 4.67 3.77
C ALA A 342 17.14 3.84 4.16
N CYS A 343 17.37 2.62 4.67
CA CYS A 343 16.30 1.76 5.17
C CYS A 343 15.58 2.41 6.35
N GLY A 344 16.32 2.99 7.30
CA GLY A 344 15.76 3.65 8.48
C GLY A 344 14.90 4.84 8.11
N GLN A 345 15.36 5.67 7.18
CA GLN A 345 14.60 6.80 6.65
C GLN A 345 13.30 6.35 5.97
N ALA A 346 13.34 5.29 5.16
CA ALA A 346 12.16 4.78 4.46
C ALA A 346 11.13 4.16 5.41
N LEU A 347 11.59 3.48 6.46
CA LEU A 347 10.73 2.84 7.45
C LEU A 347 10.30 3.79 8.59
N GLY A 348 10.93 4.95 8.73
CA GLY A 348 10.69 5.88 9.83
C GLY A 348 11.31 5.42 11.16
N VAL A 349 12.40 4.64 11.11
CA VAL A 349 13.07 4.05 12.27
C VAL A 349 14.53 4.51 12.33
N ASP A 350 15.02 4.88 13.52
CA ASP A 350 16.42 5.25 13.72
C ASP A 350 17.33 4.01 13.80
N LEU A 351 17.67 3.49 12.63
CA LEU A 351 18.57 2.35 12.46
C LEU A 351 20.06 2.73 12.53
N ILE A 352 20.39 4.02 12.57
CA ILE A 352 21.78 4.46 12.78
C ILE A 352 22.18 4.30 14.24
N ASN A 353 21.29 4.70 15.15
CA ASN A 353 21.53 4.53 16.58
C ASN A 353 21.09 3.15 17.09
N ASN A 354 20.12 2.50 16.44
CA ASN A 354 19.58 1.20 16.84
C ASN A 354 19.63 0.15 15.72
N PRO A 355 20.81 -0.18 15.16
CA PRO A 355 20.92 -1.09 14.01
C PRO A 355 20.41 -2.53 14.31
N GLN A 356 20.50 -2.98 15.56
CA GLN A 356 20.00 -4.29 15.99
C GLN A 356 18.51 -4.50 15.74
N ARG A 357 17.72 -3.42 15.68
CA ARG A 357 16.28 -3.47 15.40
C ARG A 357 15.96 -4.13 14.06
N LEU A 358 16.87 -4.13 13.09
CA LEU A 358 16.67 -4.84 11.81
C LEU A 358 16.64 -6.37 11.94
N ALA A 359 17.08 -6.94 13.07
CA ALA A 359 16.94 -8.37 13.33
C ALA A 359 15.55 -8.74 13.88
N ASP A 360 14.74 -7.78 14.32
CA ASP A 360 13.39 -8.05 14.83
C ASP A 360 12.45 -8.43 13.67
N PHE A 361 11.51 -9.36 13.92
CA PHE A 361 10.67 -9.94 12.88
C PHE A 361 9.87 -8.93 12.06
N ASP A 362 9.42 -7.83 12.66
CA ASP A 362 8.70 -6.75 11.99
C ASP A 362 9.60 -6.05 10.96
N LEU A 363 10.75 -5.56 11.40
CA LEU A 363 11.67 -4.77 10.58
C LEU A 363 12.51 -5.63 9.63
N ALA A 364 12.78 -6.89 9.98
CA ALA A 364 13.40 -7.85 9.09
C ALA A 364 12.56 -8.08 7.83
N CYS A 365 11.23 -8.23 7.99
CA CYS A 365 10.31 -8.35 6.87
C CYS A 365 10.14 -7.01 6.14
N LEU A 366 9.90 -5.91 6.87
CA LEU A 366 9.64 -4.60 6.26
C LEU A 366 10.85 -4.06 5.48
N SER A 367 12.08 -4.35 5.90
CA SER A 367 13.29 -3.99 5.17
C SER A 367 13.42 -4.78 3.87
N ALA A 368 13.07 -6.07 3.85
CA ALA A 368 13.00 -6.85 2.61
C ALA A 368 11.94 -6.29 1.64
N GLY A 369 10.76 -5.94 2.16
CA GLY A 369 9.71 -5.30 1.35
C GLY A 369 10.13 -3.92 0.80
N TRP A 370 10.81 -3.10 1.61
CA TRP A 370 11.39 -1.83 1.16
C TRP A 370 12.43 -2.03 0.06
N TYR A 371 13.33 -2.99 0.23
CA TYR A 371 14.34 -3.31 -0.77
C TYR A 371 13.66 -3.73 -2.08
N TRP A 372 12.67 -4.62 -1.99
CA TRP A 372 11.90 -5.11 -3.14
C TRP A 372 11.23 -3.98 -3.92
N ASP A 373 10.52 -3.09 -3.23
CA ASP A 373 9.79 -1.98 -3.82
C ASP A 373 10.74 -0.92 -4.42
N SER A 374 11.80 -0.55 -3.70
CA SER A 374 12.76 0.46 -4.16
C SER A 374 13.54 0.08 -5.41
N ARG A 375 13.60 -1.21 -5.78
CA ARG A 375 14.13 -1.69 -7.07
C ARG A 375 13.05 -2.16 -8.05
N SER A 376 11.78 -1.91 -7.74
CA SER A 376 10.63 -2.26 -8.60
C SER A 376 10.57 -3.74 -9.00
N LEU A 377 10.93 -4.64 -8.06
CA LEU A 377 11.08 -6.06 -8.34
C LEU A 377 9.77 -6.80 -8.69
N ASN A 378 8.61 -6.21 -8.35
CA ASN A 378 7.31 -6.74 -8.77
C ASN A 378 7.20 -6.92 -10.29
N GLY A 379 7.73 -5.98 -11.09
CA GLY A 379 7.66 -6.08 -12.55
C GLY A 379 8.47 -7.25 -13.12
N TYR A 380 9.63 -7.56 -12.53
CA TYR A 380 10.42 -8.73 -12.92
C TYR A 380 9.75 -10.03 -12.47
N ALA A 381 9.15 -10.04 -11.29
CA ALA A 381 8.42 -11.21 -10.81
C ALA A 381 7.17 -11.50 -11.66
N ASP A 382 6.48 -10.47 -12.14
CA ASP A 382 5.36 -10.63 -13.08
C ASP A 382 5.78 -11.27 -14.41
N ASN A 383 7.04 -11.09 -14.81
CA ASN A 383 7.65 -11.72 -15.97
C ASN A 383 8.35 -13.05 -15.66
N ASP A 384 8.21 -13.55 -14.43
CA ASP A 384 8.87 -14.76 -13.93
C ASP A 384 10.42 -14.76 -14.03
N ASP A 385 11.03 -13.57 -13.94
CA ASP A 385 12.45 -13.36 -14.24
C ASP A 385 13.35 -13.48 -12.99
N ILE A 386 13.55 -14.72 -12.53
CA ILE A 386 14.44 -15.00 -11.38
C ILE A 386 15.87 -14.54 -11.63
N LEU A 387 16.34 -14.55 -12.88
CA LEU A 387 17.71 -14.19 -13.22
C LEU A 387 17.95 -12.71 -12.94
N GLN A 388 17.05 -11.83 -13.40
CA GLN A 388 17.20 -10.40 -13.15
C GLN A 388 16.97 -10.04 -11.69
N ILE A 389 15.99 -10.68 -11.02
CA ILE A 389 15.78 -10.47 -9.58
C ILE A 389 17.04 -10.84 -8.79
N THR A 390 17.64 -12.00 -9.07
CA THR A 390 18.86 -12.46 -8.40
C THR A 390 20.04 -11.52 -8.65
N ARG A 391 20.23 -11.06 -9.90
CA ARG A 391 21.26 -10.06 -10.22
C ARG A 391 21.08 -8.75 -9.48
N ILE A 392 19.86 -8.26 -9.35
CA ILE A 392 19.58 -7.02 -8.64
C ILE A 392 19.86 -7.17 -7.14
N ILE A 393 19.46 -8.30 -6.54
CA ILE A 393 19.62 -8.54 -5.10
C ILE A 393 21.08 -8.79 -4.73
N ASN A 394 21.74 -9.69 -5.45
CA ASN A 394 23.08 -10.19 -5.08
C ASN A 394 24.23 -9.50 -5.84
N GLY A 395 23.93 -8.71 -6.88
CA GLY A 395 24.95 -8.16 -7.78
C GLY A 395 25.53 -9.18 -8.77
N GLY A 396 24.94 -10.38 -8.84
CA GLY A 396 25.39 -11.51 -9.64
C GLY A 396 24.38 -12.66 -9.61
N LEU A 397 24.81 -13.88 -9.94
CA LEU A 397 23.96 -15.08 -9.91
C LEU A 397 24.35 -16.04 -8.78
N ASN A 398 25.01 -15.56 -7.72
CA ASN A 398 25.41 -16.44 -6.62
C ASN A 398 24.17 -16.99 -5.90
N GLY A 399 24.18 -18.31 -5.68
CA GLY A 399 23.06 -19.02 -5.05
C GLY A 399 21.82 -19.14 -5.94
N LEU A 400 21.93 -18.92 -7.25
CA LEU A 400 20.77 -18.99 -8.16
C LEU A 400 20.03 -20.34 -8.07
N ASP A 401 20.76 -21.45 -8.02
CA ASP A 401 20.14 -22.79 -7.96
C ASP A 401 19.27 -22.96 -6.70
N ASP A 402 19.76 -22.53 -5.53
CA ASP A 402 18.99 -22.60 -4.29
C ASP A 402 17.78 -21.65 -4.30
N ARG A 403 17.93 -20.45 -4.87
CA ARG A 403 16.80 -19.52 -5.09
C ARG A 403 15.76 -20.14 -6.01
N GLN A 404 16.20 -20.84 -7.06
CA GLN A 404 15.31 -21.56 -7.98
C GLN A 404 14.59 -22.69 -7.25
N ASP A 405 15.27 -23.46 -6.41
CA ASP A 405 14.66 -24.53 -5.62
C ASP A 405 13.56 -24.00 -4.68
N TYR A 406 13.78 -22.84 -4.04
CA TYR A 406 12.74 -22.20 -3.24
C TYR A 406 11.59 -21.65 -4.11
N LEU A 407 11.90 -21.10 -5.28
CA LEU A 407 10.91 -20.58 -6.21
C LEU A 407 10.00 -21.71 -6.71
N ASP A 408 10.58 -22.84 -7.11
CA ASP A 408 9.85 -24.01 -7.61
C ASP A 408 8.94 -24.60 -6.53
N ARG A 409 9.43 -24.73 -5.30
CA ARG A 409 8.61 -25.12 -4.14
C ARG A 409 7.46 -24.14 -3.92
N ALA A 410 7.74 -22.83 -3.96
CA ALA A 410 6.70 -21.82 -3.74
C ALA A 410 5.64 -21.82 -4.86
N LYS A 411 6.05 -21.99 -6.12
CA LYS A 411 5.14 -22.14 -7.25
C LYS A 411 4.27 -23.39 -7.10
N GLN A 412 4.85 -24.53 -6.74
CA GLN A 412 4.13 -25.77 -6.46
C GLN A 412 3.09 -25.58 -5.35
N VAL A 413 3.48 -24.94 -4.23
CA VAL A 413 2.59 -24.65 -3.10
C VAL A 413 1.43 -23.72 -3.48
N PHE A 414 1.67 -22.78 -4.40
CA PHE A 414 0.63 -21.88 -4.90
C PHE A 414 -0.14 -22.39 -6.12
N GLY A 415 0.24 -23.54 -6.68
CA GLY A 415 -0.41 -24.17 -7.83
C GLY A 415 -0.29 -23.35 -9.13
N ILE A 416 0.85 -22.70 -9.34
CA ILE A 416 1.15 -21.89 -10.54
C ILE A 416 2.32 -22.42 -11.34
#